data_AF-A0A5A7T8F9-F1
#
_entry.id   AF-A0A5A7T8F9-F1
#
_cell.length_a   1.000
_cell.length_b   1.000
_cell.length_c   1.000
_cell.angle_alpha   90.00
_cell.angle_beta   90.00
_cell.angle_gamma   90.00
#
_symmetry.space_group_name_H-M   'P 1'
#
loop_
_entity.id
_entity.type
_entity.pdbx_description
1 polymer ?
#
loop_
_entity_poly.entity_id
_entity_poly.type
_entity_poly.pdbx_seq_one_letter_code
_entity_poly.pdbx_strand_id
1 'polypeptide(L)'
;MASQQQRSELDAKAKQGETVVPGGTGGKSLDAQERLAEGRSKGGQTRKEQLGHEGYEELGHQGGEARKEQMGQEGYQEMGRKGGLSTMDKSGGERAEEEGIEIDESRFTTKNR
;
A
#
# COMPACT_ATOMS: atom_id res chain seq x y z
N MET A 1 -15.38 22.41 11.98
CA MET A 1 -14.89 23.44 11.04
C MET A 1 -13.54 23.90 11.58
N ALA A 2 -12.45 23.71 10.83
CA ALA A 2 -11.14 24.25 11.23
C ALA A 2 -11.23 25.78 11.29
N SER A 3 -10.61 26.40 12.31
CA SER A 3 -10.52 27.86 12.39
C SER A 3 -9.76 28.43 11.18
N GLN A 4 -9.98 29.71 10.88
CA GLN A 4 -9.25 30.37 9.78
C GLN A 4 -7.73 30.33 9.98
N GLN A 5 -7.27 30.40 11.24
CA GLN A 5 -5.85 30.27 11.60
C GLN A 5 -5.31 28.86 11.31
N GLN A 6 -6.07 27.82 11.67
CA GLN A 6 -5.68 26.44 11.34
C GLN A 6 -5.62 26.19 9.82
N ARG A 7 -6.55 26.76 9.05
CA ARG A 7 -6.51 26.65 7.58
C ARG A 7 -5.31 27.35 6.97
N SER A 8 -4.94 28.54 7.46
CA SER A 8 -3.76 29.25 6.95
C SER A 8 -2.45 28.54 7.31
N GLU A 9 -2.36 27.93 8.48
CA GLU A 9 -1.22 27.09 8.88
C GLU A 9 -1.08 25.86 7.97
N LEU A 10 -2.18 25.16 7.69
CA LEU A 10 -2.18 24.02 6.77
C LEU A 10 -1.83 24.43 5.34
N ASP A 11 -2.30 25.60 4.89
CA ASP A 11 -1.91 26.17 3.60
C ASP A 11 -0.40 26.50 3.53
N ALA A 12 0.17 27.04 4.61
CA ALA A 12 1.61 27.32 4.67
C ALA A 12 2.44 26.03 4.56
N LYS A 13 2.05 24.97 5.27
CA LYS A 13 2.67 23.65 5.17
C LYS A 13 2.53 23.03 3.78
N ALA A 14 1.34 23.09 3.19
CA ALA A 14 1.11 22.60 1.83
C ALA A 14 1.97 23.34 0.79
N LYS A 15 2.18 24.66 0.95
CA LYS A 15 3.09 25.44 0.09
C LYS A 15 4.55 25.01 0.21
N GLN A 16 4.97 24.52 1.37
CA GLN A 16 6.30 23.93 1.59
C GLN A 16 6.42 22.50 1.02
N GLY A 17 5.34 21.95 0.45
CA GLY A 17 5.31 20.63 -0.16
C GLY A 17 4.85 19.53 0.79
N GLU A 18 4.48 19.85 2.03
CA GLU A 18 3.96 18.87 2.97
C GLU A 18 2.58 18.36 2.54
N THR A 19 2.30 17.07 2.77
CA THR A 19 0.94 16.54 2.64
C THR A 19 0.19 16.75 3.94
N VAL A 20 -0.83 17.61 3.91
CA VAL A 20 -1.71 17.94 5.04
C VAL A 20 -3.09 17.29 4.92
N VAL A 21 -3.43 16.74 3.75
CA VAL A 21 -4.64 15.93 3.55
C VAL A 21 -4.24 14.51 3.12
N PRO A 22 -4.61 13.45 3.86
CA PRO A 22 -4.40 12.07 3.45
C PRO A 22 -5.00 11.80 2.07
N GLY A 23 -4.24 11.15 1.19
CA GLY A 23 -4.66 10.92 -0.19
C GLY A 23 -4.61 12.16 -1.09
N GLY A 24 -4.25 13.34 -0.58
CA GLY A 24 -4.18 14.61 -1.31
C GLY A 24 -2.77 15.04 -1.77
N THR A 25 -1.78 14.15 -1.75
CA THR A 25 -0.37 14.46 -2.05
C THR A 25 -0.18 15.18 -3.41
N GLY A 26 0.61 16.25 -3.41
CA GLY A 26 1.04 17.01 -4.60
C GLY A 26 0.45 18.41 -4.76
N GLY A 27 -0.60 18.76 -4.00
CA GLY A 27 -1.20 20.10 -4.01
C GLY A 27 -0.43 21.11 -3.14
N LYS A 28 -0.27 22.35 -3.62
CA LYS A 28 0.43 23.45 -2.90
C LYS A 28 -0.49 24.31 -2.00
N SER A 29 -1.68 23.81 -1.69
CA SER A 29 -2.63 24.42 -0.75
C SER A 29 -3.51 23.33 -0.15
N LEU A 30 -4.13 23.61 1.00
CA LEU A 30 -5.11 22.75 1.65
C LEU A 30 -6.24 22.40 0.68
N ASP A 31 -6.84 23.39 0.03
CA ASP A 31 -7.93 23.19 -0.95
C ASP A 31 -7.49 22.33 -2.15
N ALA A 32 -6.26 22.51 -2.65
CA ALA A 32 -5.75 21.67 -3.74
C ALA A 32 -5.59 20.21 -3.28
N GLN A 33 -5.08 19.98 -2.07
CA GLN A 33 -4.95 18.63 -1.54
C GLN A 33 -6.31 17.99 -1.20
N GLU A 34 -7.27 18.76 -0.68
CA GLU A 34 -8.67 18.32 -0.46
C GLU A 34 -9.28 17.83 -1.78
N ARG A 35 -9.17 18.62 -2.86
CA ARG A 35 -9.68 18.25 -4.19
C ARG A 35 -8.98 17.03 -4.79
N LEU A 36 -7.67 16.91 -4.60
CA LEU A 36 -6.90 15.74 -5.06
C LEU A 36 -7.33 14.47 -4.32
N ALA A 37 -7.51 14.55 -3.00
CA ALA A 37 -7.98 13.44 -2.19
C ALA A 37 -9.39 13.01 -2.60
N GLU A 38 -10.30 13.97 -2.78
CA GLU A 38 -11.66 13.72 -3.26
C GLU A 38 -11.65 13.07 -4.66
N GLY A 39 -10.88 13.62 -5.60
CA GLY A 39 -10.76 13.08 -6.95
C GLY A 39 -10.21 11.66 -6.99
N ARG A 40 -9.18 11.35 -6.18
CA ARG A 40 -8.62 9.99 -6.06
C ARG A 40 -9.61 9.03 -5.43
N SER A 41 -10.34 9.45 -4.40
CA SER A 41 -11.39 8.64 -3.78
C SER A 41 -12.48 8.30 -4.80
N LYS A 42 -13.00 9.30 -5.52
CA LYS A 42 -14.01 9.10 -6.57
C LYS A 42 -13.49 8.16 -7.67
N GLY A 43 -12.27 8.37 -8.15
CA GLY A 43 -11.65 7.50 -9.14
C GLY A 43 -11.53 6.05 -8.67
N GLY A 44 -11.15 5.83 -7.41
CA GLY A 44 -11.11 4.50 -6.81
C GLY A 44 -12.49 3.84 -6.69
N GLN A 45 -13.52 4.60 -6.32
CA GLN A 45 -14.91 4.12 -6.28
C GLN A 45 -15.41 3.75 -7.69
N THR A 46 -15.20 4.61 -8.69
CA THR A 46 -15.56 4.31 -10.08
C THR A 46 -14.84 3.06 -10.57
N ARG A 47 -13.54 2.91 -10.29
CA ARG A 47 -12.80 1.70 -10.68
C ARG A 47 -13.33 0.46 -9.98
N LYS A 48 -13.74 0.58 -8.72
CA LYS A 48 -14.37 -0.51 -7.97
C LYS A 48 -15.71 -0.93 -8.55
N GLU A 49 -16.54 0.02 -8.96
CA GLU A 49 -17.82 -0.26 -9.63
C GLU A 49 -17.59 -0.93 -10.99
N GLN A 50 -16.60 -0.48 -11.75
CA GLN A 50 -16.27 -1.05 -13.07
C GLN A 50 -15.73 -2.49 -13.00
N LEU A 51 -14.84 -2.77 -12.05
CA LEU A 51 -14.19 -4.08 -11.93
C LEU A 51 -15.02 -5.09 -11.14
N GLY A 52 -15.81 -4.62 -10.17
CA GLY A 52 -16.49 -5.50 -9.22
C GLY A 52 -15.51 -6.35 -8.40
N HIS A 53 -16.04 -7.42 -7.81
CA HIS A 53 -15.23 -8.38 -7.05
C HIS A 53 -14.26 -9.14 -7.95
N GLU A 54 -14.78 -9.75 -9.02
CA GLU A 54 -14.03 -10.59 -9.95
C GLU A 54 -12.84 -9.84 -10.57
N GLY A 55 -13.02 -8.58 -10.97
CA GLY A 55 -11.92 -7.81 -11.55
C GLY A 55 -10.80 -7.49 -10.55
N TYR A 56 -11.10 -7.34 -9.26
CA TYR A 56 -10.03 -7.23 -8.25
C TYR A 56 -9.40 -8.58 -7.91
N GLU A 57 -10.16 -9.67 -7.93
CA GLU A 57 -9.61 -11.02 -7.79
C GLU A 57 -8.62 -11.33 -8.93
N GLU A 58 -8.98 -11.00 -10.18
CA GLU A 58 -8.11 -11.17 -11.33
C GLU A 58 -6.83 -10.30 -11.21
N LEU A 59 -6.96 -9.03 -10.84
CA LEU A 59 -5.80 -8.15 -10.63
C LEU A 59 -4.89 -8.67 -9.50
N GLY A 60 -5.46 -9.19 -8.42
CA GLY A 60 -4.71 -9.82 -7.34
C GLY A 60 -3.96 -11.06 -7.81
N HIS A 61 -4.62 -11.94 -8.58
CA HIS A 61 -4.02 -13.12 -9.18
C HIS A 61 -2.88 -12.76 -10.13
N GLN A 62 -3.09 -11.81 -11.04
CA GLN A 62 -2.07 -11.32 -11.98
C GLN A 62 -0.87 -10.72 -11.23
N GLY A 63 -1.11 -9.94 -10.17
CA GLY A 63 -0.04 -9.41 -9.32
C GLY A 63 0.77 -10.51 -8.62
N GLY A 64 0.10 -11.55 -8.13
CA GLY A 64 0.75 -12.73 -7.53
C GLY A 64 1.61 -13.49 -8.54
N GLU A 65 1.10 -13.77 -9.73
CA GLU A 65 1.85 -14.45 -10.79
C GLU A 65 3.05 -13.62 -11.28
N ALA A 66 2.88 -12.31 -11.46
CA ALA A 66 3.99 -11.42 -11.79
C ALA A 66 5.07 -11.40 -10.69
N ARG A 67 4.65 -11.43 -9.42
CA ARG A 67 5.58 -11.48 -8.29
C ARG A 67 6.35 -12.80 -8.25
N LYS A 68 5.67 -13.92 -8.49
CA LYS A 68 6.25 -15.26 -8.60
C LYS A 68 7.22 -15.38 -9.77
N GLU A 69 6.92 -14.79 -10.92
CA GLU A 69 7.84 -14.74 -12.06
C GLU A 69 9.14 -13.98 -11.71
N GLN A 70 9.00 -12.82 -11.05
CA GLN A 70 10.13 -11.97 -10.67
C GLN A 70 11.10 -12.63 -9.68
N MET A 71 10.59 -13.32 -8.65
CA MET A 71 11.43 -13.94 -7.60
C MET A 71 11.70 -15.44 -7.83
N GLY A 72 11.00 -16.05 -8.77
CA GLY A 72 10.97 -17.50 -8.95
C GLY A 72 10.14 -18.23 -7.90
N GLN A 73 9.94 -19.53 -8.13
CA GLN A 73 9.08 -20.36 -7.29
C GLN A 73 9.55 -20.41 -5.83
N GLU A 74 10.86 -20.53 -5.57
CA GLU A 74 11.39 -20.63 -4.22
C GLU A 74 11.17 -19.36 -3.39
N GLY A 75 11.43 -18.18 -3.97
CA GLY A 75 11.18 -16.91 -3.28
C GLY A 75 9.70 -16.69 -2.98
N TYR A 76 8.81 -17.10 -3.89
CA TYR A 76 7.37 -16.98 -3.71
C TYR A 76 6.84 -17.93 -2.65
N GLN A 77 7.33 -19.18 -2.63
CA GLN A 77 7.00 -20.15 -1.60
C GLN A 77 7.48 -19.70 -0.21
N GLU A 78 8.69 -19.16 -0.10
CA GLU A 78 9.24 -18.67 1.17
C GLU A 78 8.43 -17.49 1.70
N MET A 79 7.98 -16.58 0.82
CA MET A 79 7.09 -15.48 1.19
C MET A 79 5.72 -15.99 1.65
N GLY A 80 5.15 -16.98 0.96
CA GLY A 80 3.91 -17.65 1.37
C GLY A 80 4.05 -18.35 2.72
N ARG A 81 5.18 -19.00 2.98
CA ARG A 81 5.52 -19.64 4.26
C ARG A 81 5.55 -18.60 5.38
N LYS A 82 6.27 -17.49 5.21
CA LYS A 82 6.24 -16.37 6.17
C LYS A 82 4.82 -15.86 6.38
N GLY A 83 4.06 -15.64 5.31
CA GLY A 83 2.66 -15.20 5.40
C GLY A 83 1.78 -16.13 6.23
N GLY A 84 1.89 -17.45 6.01
CA GLY A 84 1.12 -18.48 6.71
C GLY A 84 1.43 -18.63 8.20
N LEU A 85 2.56 -18.10 8.68
CA LEU A 85 2.90 -18.07 10.11
C LEU A 85 2.19 -16.93 10.87
N SER A 86 1.64 -15.94 10.16
CA SER A 86 1.00 -14.77 10.76
C SER A 86 -0.23 -15.17 11.56
N THR A 87 -0.44 -14.51 12.70
CA THR A 87 -1.64 -14.63 13.53
C THR A 87 -2.39 -13.31 13.59
N MET A 88 -3.45 -13.23 14.40
CA MET A 88 -4.14 -11.95 14.64
C MET A 88 -3.24 -10.94 15.37
N ASP A 89 -2.35 -11.42 16.24
CA ASP A 89 -1.56 -10.57 17.14
C ASP A 89 -0.12 -10.37 16.68
N LYS A 90 0.41 -11.26 15.82
CA LYS A 90 1.81 -11.27 15.40
C LYS A 90 1.94 -11.43 13.90
N SER A 91 2.89 -10.70 13.31
CA SER A 91 3.32 -10.93 11.94
C SER A 91 4.03 -12.26 11.81
N GLY A 92 4.03 -12.84 10.60
CA GLY A 92 4.74 -14.08 10.34
C GLY A 92 6.25 -14.03 10.58
N GLY A 93 6.86 -12.84 10.51
CA GLY A 93 8.28 -12.67 10.87
C GLY A 93 8.52 -12.82 12.37
N GLU A 94 7.73 -12.12 13.19
CA GLU A 94 7.82 -12.21 14.66
C GLU A 94 7.56 -13.63 15.14
N ARG A 95 6.57 -14.30 14.53
CA ARG A 95 6.23 -15.70 14.82
C ARG A 95 7.35 -16.66 14.42
N ALA A 96 7.97 -16.43 13.27
CA ALA A 96 9.10 -17.24 12.82
C ALA A 96 10.29 -17.12 13.77
N GLU A 97 10.61 -15.92 14.24
CA GLU A 97 11.68 -15.68 15.21
C GLU A 97 11.41 -16.38 16.56
N GLU A 98 10.18 -16.28 17.08
CA GLU A 98 9.78 -16.91 18.34
C GLU A 98 9.85 -18.45 18.29
N GLU A 99 9.44 -19.04 17.18
CA GLU A 99 9.44 -20.49 16.99
C GLU A 99 10.79 -21.02 16.48
N GLY A 100 11.79 -20.16 16.27
CA GLY A 100 13.10 -20.53 15.73
C GLY A 100 13.04 -21.04 14.29
N ILE A 101 12.03 -20.61 13.53
CA ILE A 101 11.84 -20.95 12.12
C ILE A 101 12.67 -20.00 11.27
N GLU A 102 13.70 -20.55 10.60
CA GLU A 102 14.50 -19.76 9.66
C GLU A 102 13.69 -19.42 8.41
N ILE A 103 13.63 -18.12 8.08
CA ILE A 103 13.03 -17.58 6.86
C ILE A 103 14.11 -16.84 6.07
N ASP A 104 14.35 -17.29 4.84
CA ASP A 104 15.34 -16.68 3.96
C ASP A 104 14.74 -15.50 3.17
N GLU A 105 14.71 -14.33 3.81
CA GLU A 105 14.18 -13.11 3.17
C GLU A 105 15.02 -12.62 1.99
N SER A 106 16.27 -13.10 1.82
CA SER A 106 17.09 -12.73 0.67
C SER A 106 16.48 -13.19 -0.66
N ARG A 107 15.61 -14.22 -0.61
CA ARG A 107 14.84 -14.74 -1.74
C ARG A 107 13.64 -13.89 -2.13
N PHE A 108 13.29 -12.86 -1.36
CA PHE A 108 12.18 -11.95 -1.70
C PHE A 108 12.59 -10.90 -2.73
N THR A 109 13.83 -10.94 -3.20
CA THR A 109 14.36 -10.00 -4.19
C THR A 109 13.92 -10.37 -5.60
N THR A 110 13.81 -9.34 -6.45
CA THR A 110 13.53 -9.54 -7.87
C THR A 110 14.80 -10.02 -8.54
N LYS A 111 14.72 -11.09 -9.33
CA LYS A 111 15.83 -11.56 -10.16
C LYS A 111 16.15 -10.45 -11.17
N ASN A 112 17.34 -9.85 -11.05
CA ASN A 112 17.83 -8.94 -12.09
C ASN A 112 17.92 -9.72 -13.40
N ARG A 113 17.41 -9.11 -14.46
CA ARG A 113 17.39 -9.66 -15.82
C ARG A 113 18.79 -9.70 -16.42
#